data_AF-A0A9X1IB43-F1
#
_entry.id   AF-A0A9X1IB43-F1
#
_cell.length_a   1.000
_cell.length_b   1.000
_cell.length_c   1.000
_cell.angle_alpha   90.00
_cell.angle_beta   90.00
_cell.angle_gamma   90.00
#
_symmetry.space_group_name_H-M   'P 1'
#
loop_
_entity.id
_entity.type
_entity.pdbx_description
1 polymer ?
#
loop_
_entity_poly.entity_id
_entity_poly.type
_entity_poly.pdbx_seq_one_letter_code
_entity_poly.pdbx_strand_id
1 'polypeptide(L)'
;TDLNNWLASNAGASASDDCASITWSNDFNALSDDCGLTGAATVTFTATDACGNSVSTTATFTVEDTTAPTIDTIASDLTVECDGAGNTTELNNWLNSNGG
;
A
#
# COMPACT_ATOMS: atom_id res chain seq x y z
N THR A 1 -2.27 -6.46 -14.91
CA THR A 1 -1.63 -5.90 -13.70
C THR A 1 -1.18 -7.04 -12.82
N ASP A 2 -0.22 -6.82 -11.93
CA ASP A 2 0.36 -7.90 -11.10
C ASP A 2 -0.68 -8.56 -10.18
N LEU A 3 -1.60 -7.78 -9.62
CA LEU A 3 -2.73 -8.31 -8.85
C LEU A 3 -3.60 -9.29 -9.66
N ASN A 4 -3.94 -8.96 -10.91
CA ASN A 4 -4.75 -9.86 -11.76
C ASN A 4 -4.00 -11.15 -12.08
N ASN A 5 -2.68 -11.08 -12.30
CA ASN A 5 -1.86 -12.26 -12.53
C ASN A 5 -1.75 -13.12 -11.28
N TRP A 6 -1.56 -12.49 -10.11
CA TRP A 6 -1.51 -13.16 -8.82
C TRP A 6 -2.82 -13.90 -8.52
N LEU A 7 -3.98 -13.24 -8.69
CA LEU A 7 -5.31 -13.86 -8.55
C LEU A 7 -5.51 -15.02 -9.53
N ALA A 8 -5.16 -14.83 -10.82
CA ALA A 8 -5.32 -15.86 -11.85
C ALA A 8 -4.43 -17.10 -11.62
N SER A 9 -3.31 -16.92 -10.92
CA SER A 9 -2.41 -18.01 -10.53
C SER A 9 -2.77 -18.69 -9.21
N ASN A 10 -3.91 -18.32 -8.59
CA ASN A 10 -4.29 -18.74 -7.24
C ASN A 10 -3.21 -18.44 -6.19
N ALA A 11 -2.52 -17.30 -6.32
CA ALA A 11 -1.34 -16.96 -5.51
C ALA A 11 -0.21 -18.01 -5.56
N GLY A 12 -0.15 -18.83 -6.63
CA GLY A 12 0.77 -19.95 -6.77
C GLY A 12 0.30 -21.25 -6.11
N ALA A 13 -0.90 -21.29 -5.53
CA ALA A 13 -1.47 -22.51 -4.97
C ALA A 13 -1.83 -23.53 -6.06
N SER A 14 -1.64 -24.81 -5.73
CA SER A 14 -2.03 -25.94 -6.58
C SER A 14 -2.85 -26.94 -5.77
N ALA A 15 -3.79 -27.60 -6.44
CA ALA A 15 -4.59 -28.68 -5.86
C ALA A 15 -4.74 -29.79 -6.90
N SER A 16 -4.86 -31.03 -6.43
CA SER A 16 -5.03 -32.23 -7.24
C SER A 16 -6.01 -33.18 -6.54
N ASP A 17 -6.83 -33.87 -7.32
CA ASP A 17 -7.70 -34.94 -6.84
C ASP A 17 -7.60 -36.13 -7.82
N ASP A 18 -7.50 -37.35 -7.28
CA ASP A 18 -7.27 -38.56 -8.09
C ASP A 18 -8.49 -38.90 -8.98
N CYS A 19 -9.67 -38.47 -8.59
CA CYS A 19 -10.94 -38.89 -9.19
C CYS A 19 -11.69 -37.74 -9.90
N ALA A 20 -11.26 -36.49 -9.72
CA ALA A 20 -12.03 -35.34 -10.19
C ALA A 20 -11.18 -34.17 -10.68
N SER A 21 -11.75 -33.41 -11.61
CA SER A 21 -11.25 -32.10 -11.98
C SER A 21 -11.52 -31.08 -10.88
N ILE A 22 -10.61 -30.11 -10.73
CA ILE A 22 -10.70 -29.06 -9.71
C ILE A 22 -11.10 -27.74 -10.34
N THR A 23 -11.99 -27.03 -9.66
CA THR A 23 -12.38 -25.65 -9.95
C THR A 23 -11.90 -24.73 -8.84
N TRP A 24 -11.53 -23.51 -9.18
CA TRP A 24 -11.02 -22.52 -8.22
C TRP A 24 -11.95 -21.30 -8.14
N SER A 25 -12.07 -20.75 -6.94
CA SER A 25 -12.66 -19.45 -6.68
C SER A 25 -11.83 -18.68 -5.65
N ASN A 26 -12.04 -17.38 -5.58
CA ASN A 26 -11.47 -16.53 -4.53
C ASN A 26 -12.47 -15.44 -4.10
N ASP A 27 -12.25 -14.88 -2.91
CA ASP A 27 -13.10 -13.87 -2.27
C ASP A 27 -12.54 -12.45 -2.35
N PHE A 28 -11.60 -12.19 -3.27
CA PHE A 28 -10.98 -10.86 -3.39
C PHE A 28 -12.04 -9.78 -3.64
N ASN A 29 -11.93 -8.68 -2.89
CA ASN A 29 -12.84 -7.53 -2.98
C ASN A 29 -12.10 -6.26 -3.39
N ALA A 30 -11.19 -5.78 -2.54
CA ALA A 30 -10.40 -4.58 -2.75
C ALA A 30 -9.14 -4.61 -1.88
N LEU A 31 -8.14 -3.79 -2.22
CA LEU A 31 -7.02 -3.47 -1.34
C LEU A 31 -7.47 -2.46 -0.26
N SER A 32 -6.78 -2.45 0.89
CA SER A 32 -6.88 -1.35 1.84
C SER A 32 -6.39 -0.03 1.23
N ASP A 33 -6.82 1.09 1.81
CA ASP A 33 -6.38 2.43 1.45
C ASP A 33 -5.41 2.94 2.52
N ASP A 34 -4.12 2.69 2.31
CA ASP A 34 -3.09 2.98 3.31
C ASP A 34 -2.42 4.34 3.03
N CYS A 35 -1.66 4.45 1.94
CA CYS A 35 -0.96 5.65 1.53
C CYS A 35 -1.00 5.78 0.00
N GLY A 36 -1.89 6.62 -0.50
CA GLY A 36 -2.03 6.82 -1.94
C GLY A 36 -2.50 5.55 -2.66
N LEU A 37 -1.57 4.86 -3.33
CA LEU A 37 -1.87 3.60 -4.05
C LEU A 37 -1.35 2.35 -3.31
N THR A 38 -0.87 2.49 -2.08
CA THR A 38 -0.46 1.35 -1.25
C THR A 38 -1.66 0.72 -0.56
N GLY A 39 -1.53 -0.55 -0.22
CA GLY A 39 -2.58 -1.31 0.44
C GLY A 39 -2.33 -2.81 0.42
N ALA A 40 -3.12 -3.55 1.18
CA ALA A 40 -3.06 -5.00 1.22
C ALA A 40 -4.44 -5.65 1.09
N ALA A 41 -4.47 -6.89 0.60
CA ALA A 41 -5.63 -7.76 0.65
C ALA A 41 -5.20 -9.18 1.02
N THR A 42 -5.84 -9.74 2.05
CA THR A 42 -5.77 -11.19 2.32
C THR A 42 -6.93 -11.85 1.60
N VAL A 43 -6.61 -12.80 0.73
CA VAL A 43 -7.57 -13.48 -0.15
C VAL A 43 -7.59 -14.96 0.19
N THR A 44 -8.80 -15.50 0.31
CA THR A 44 -9.06 -16.93 0.46
C THR A 44 -9.28 -17.54 -0.92
N PHE A 45 -8.45 -18.51 -1.28
CA PHE A 45 -8.62 -19.32 -2.48
C PHE A 45 -9.25 -20.66 -2.11
N THR A 46 -10.32 -21.04 -2.80
CA THR A 46 -11.04 -22.31 -2.56
C THR A 46 -10.93 -23.19 -3.80
N ALA A 47 -10.41 -24.40 -3.61
CA ALA A 47 -10.41 -25.45 -4.62
C ALA A 47 -11.57 -26.42 -4.32
N THR A 48 -12.40 -26.68 -5.32
CA THR A 48 -13.57 -27.58 -5.21
C THR A 48 -13.52 -28.66 -6.28
N ASP A 49 -13.66 -29.91 -5.87
CA ASP A 49 -13.74 -31.06 -6.77
C ASP A 49 -15.14 -31.24 -7.39
N ALA A 50 -15.26 -32.15 -8.36
CA ALA A 50 -16.53 -32.43 -9.04
C ALA A 50 -17.59 -33.10 -8.14
N CYS A 51 -17.18 -33.64 -6.98
CA CYS A 51 -18.06 -34.24 -5.98
C CYS A 51 -18.56 -33.21 -4.94
N GLY A 52 -18.05 -31.98 -4.98
CA GLY A 52 -18.40 -30.90 -4.07
C GLY A 52 -17.55 -30.83 -2.81
N ASN A 53 -16.47 -31.62 -2.68
CA ASN A 53 -15.52 -31.43 -1.59
C ASN A 53 -14.65 -30.22 -1.89
N SER A 54 -14.35 -29.44 -0.84
CA SER A 54 -13.53 -28.25 -0.98
C SER A 54 -12.46 -28.14 0.09
N VAL A 55 -11.36 -27.48 -0.29
CA VAL A 55 -10.28 -27.06 0.58
C VAL A 55 -9.93 -25.62 0.28
N SER A 56 -9.55 -24.85 1.30
CA SER A 56 -9.16 -23.46 1.13
C SER A 56 -7.77 -23.17 1.69
N THR A 57 -7.16 -22.14 1.13
CA THR A 57 -5.89 -21.56 1.62
C THR A 57 -5.97 -20.04 1.49
N THR A 58 -5.13 -19.33 2.24
CA THR A 58 -5.08 -17.87 2.21
C THR A 58 -3.71 -17.38 1.77
N ALA A 59 -3.69 -16.25 1.08
CA ALA A 59 -2.47 -15.53 0.75
C ALA A 59 -2.73 -14.03 0.78
N THR A 60 -1.69 -13.25 1.06
CA THR A 60 -1.77 -11.78 1.17
C THR A 60 -1.01 -11.14 0.01
N PHE A 61 -1.67 -10.21 -0.68
CA PHE A 61 -1.05 -9.31 -1.65
C PHE A 61 -0.83 -7.95 -0.99
N THR A 62 0.38 -7.41 -1.06
CA THR A 62 0.77 -6.15 -0.40
C THR A 62 1.44 -5.22 -1.40
N VAL A 63 1.02 -3.96 -1.39
CA VAL A 63 1.68 -2.82 -2.04
C VAL A 63 2.11 -1.88 -0.93
N GLU A 64 3.40 -1.57 -0.85
CA GLU A 64 3.98 -0.72 0.20
C GLU A 64 4.82 0.40 -0.40
N ASP A 65 4.83 1.56 0.26
CA ASP A 65 5.77 2.64 -0.04
C ASP A 65 7.00 2.50 0.85
N THR A 66 8.15 2.39 0.19
CA THR A 66 9.47 2.28 0.83
C THR A 66 10.36 3.49 0.52
N THR A 67 9.82 4.48 -0.21
CA THR A 67 10.57 5.65 -0.65
C THR A 67 10.36 6.80 0.32
N ALA A 68 11.41 7.16 1.07
CA ALA A 68 11.37 8.34 1.91
C ALA A 68 11.20 9.62 1.06
N PRO A 69 10.47 10.65 1.54
CA PRO A 69 10.41 11.93 0.85
C PRO A 69 11.78 12.60 0.83
N THR A 70 12.03 13.43 -0.18
CA THR A 70 13.23 14.28 -0.28
C THR A 70 12.91 15.71 0.11
N ILE A 71 13.89 16.41 0.67
CA ILE A 71 13.83 17.86 0.82
C ILE A 71 14.30 18.47 -0.50
N ASP A 72 13.37 18.99 -1.29
CA ASP A 72 13.69 19.61 -2.58
C ASP A 72 14.29 21.01 -2.39
N THR A 73 13.82 21.75 -1.38
CA THR A 73 14.33 23.08 -1.03
C THR A 73 14.93 23.03 0.37
N ILE A 74 16.25 23.14 0.46
CA ILE A 74 16.96 23.17 1.75
C ILE A 74 16.61 24.48 2.49
N ALA A 75 16.37 24.39 3.79
CA ALA A 75 16.17 25.55 4.63
C ALA A 75 17.37 26.51 4.55
N SER A 76 17.10 27.81 4.59
CA SER A 76 18.13 28.84 4.57
C SER A 76 18.01 29.74 5.80
N ASP A 77 19.17 30.19 6.28
CA ASP A 77 19.22 31.09 7.43
C ASP A 77 18.60 32.45 7.08
N LEU A 78 17.81 33.00 8.01
CA LEU A 78 17.35 34.38 7.97
C LEU A 78 18.09 35.18 9.05
N THR A 79 18.82 36.20 8.63
CA THR A 79 19.41 37.20 9.54
C THR A 79 18.51 38.44 9.55
N VAL A 80 18.16 38.89 10.75
CA VAL A 80 17.32 40.08 10.99
C VAL A 80 18.06 41.07 11.86
N GLU A 81 17.74 42.35 11.72
CA GLU A 81 18.33 43.40 12.54
C GLU A 81 17.77 43.41 13.96
N CYS A 82 18.59 43.84 14.92
CA CYS A 82 18.12 44.08 16.28
C CYS A 82 17.52 45.49 16.37
N ASP A 83 16.27 45.65 15.97
CA ASP A 83 15.56 46.93 15.91
C ASP A 83 14.76 47.27 17.19
N GLY A 84 14.69 46.33 18.14
CA GLY A 84 13.93 46.46 19.39
C GLY A 84 12.44 46.10 19.28
N ALA A 85 11.94 45.68 18.11
CA ALA A 85 10.55 45.26 17.89
C ALA A 85 10.31 43.76 18.10
N GLY A 86 11.37 42.98 18.36
CA GLY A 86 11.27 41.57 18.74
C GLY A 86 11.23 40.57 17.56
N ASN A 87 11.33 41.06 16.31
CA ASN A 87 11.47 40.26 15.08
C ASN A 87 10.44 39.14 14.87
N THR A 88 9.29 39.21 15.54
CA THR A 88 8.26 38.16 15.52
C THR A 88 7.54 38.09 14.17
N THR A 89 7.38 39.24 13.51
CA THR A 89 6.81 39.32 12.16
C THR A 89 7.72 38.65 11.14
N GLU A 90 9.02 38.92 11.19
CA GLU A 90 10.04 38.35 10.31
C GLU A 90 10.13 36.84 10.49
N LEU A 91 10.12 36.36 11.75
CA LEU A 91 10.09 34.93 12.05
C LEU A 91 8.84 34.25 11.47
N ASN A 92 7.65 34.82 11.69
CA ASN A 92 6.41 34.26 11.17
C ASN A 92 6.40 34.25 9.63
N ASN A 93 6.92 35.29 8.99
CA ASN A 93 7.03 35.34 7.53
C ASN A 93 7.97 34.26 7.00
N TRP A 94 9.10 34.02 7.68
CA TRP A 94 10.03 32.96 7.31
C TRP A 94 9.38 31.58 7.46
N LEU A 95 8.68 31.34 8.57
CA LEU A 95 7.97 30.08 8.82
C LEU A 95 6.90 29.84 7.75
N ASN A 96 6.09 30.83 7.41
CA ASN A 96 5.06 30.71 6.37
C ASN A 96 5.64 30.45 4.98
N SER A 97 6.89 30.86 4.72
CA SER A 97 7.52 30.74 3.40
C SER A 97 8.41 29.50 3.26
N ASN A 98 8.87 28.91 4.38
CA ASN A 98 9.87 27.84 4.39
C ASN A 98 9.50 26.63 5.26
N GLY A 99 8.58 26.78 6.21
CA GLY A 99 8.20 25.73 7.17
C GLY A 99 7.07 24.82 6.70
N GLY A 100 6.41 25.18 5.60
CA GLY A 100 5.17 24.53 5.14
C GLY A 100 3.94 25.04 5.87
#